data_AF-A0A925IIZ8-F1
#
_entry.id   AF-A0A925IIZ8-F1
#
_cell.length_a   1.000
_cell.length_b   1.000
_cell.length_c   1.000
_cell.angle_alpha   90.00
_cell.angle_beta   90.00
_cell.angle_gamma   90.00
#
_symmetry.space_group_name_H-M   'P 1'
#
loop_
_entity.id
_entity.type
_entity.pdbx_description
1 polymer ?
#
loop_
_entity_poly.entity_id
_entity_poly.type
_entity_poly.pdbx_seq_one_letter_code
_entity_poly.pdbx_strand_id
1 'polypeptide(L)' 'MEQTKKYKGFWWLLFFASTALLVFMICTHNPWLTLVLPFVTTAFVKAMDII' A
#
# COMPACT_ATOMS: atom_id res chain seq x y z
N MET A 1 -8.69 16.32 -18.18
CA MET A 1 -8.50 15.37 -17.06
C MET A 1 -7.03 15.44 -16.65
N GLU A 2 -6.70 16.30 -15.68
CA GLU A 2 -5.29 16.62 -15.32
C GLU A 2 -4.98 16.33 -13.84
N GLN A 3 -5.88 15.62 -13.14
CA GLN A 3 -5.78 15.37 -11.70
C GLN A 3 -5.07 14.04 -11.36
N THR A 4 -4.99 13.08 -12.28
CA THR A 4 -4.40 11.75 -12.03
C THR A 4 -2.89 11.81 -11.77
N LYS A 5 -2.15 12.71 -12.45
CA LYS A 5 -0.69 12.80 -12.30
C LYS A 5 -0.23 13.33 -10.93
N LYS A 6 -1.05 14.13 -10.24
CA LYS A 6 -0.63 14.86 -9.04
C LYS A 6 -0.62 13.99 -7.77
N TYR A 7 -1.40 12.91 -7.73
CA TYR A 7 -1.51 12.03 -6.55
C TYR A 7 -0.63 10.78 -6.61
N LYS A 8 0.15 10.58 -7.68
CA LYS A 8 1.06 9.43 -7.85
C LYS A 8 2.05 9.30 -6.69
N GLY A 9 2.60 10.43 -6.24
CA GLY A 9 3.53 10.47 -5.11
C GLY A 9 2.87 10.16 -3.76
N PHE A 10 1.61 10.56 -3.57
CA PHE A 10 0.85 10.25 -2.36
C PHE A 10 0.58 8.74 -2.23
N TRP A 11 0.22 8.08 -3.34
CA TRP A 11 0.02 6.63 -3.35
C TRP A 11 1.30 5.83 -3.12
N TRP A 12 2.44 6.30 -3.62
CA TRP A 12 3.75 5.72 -3.30
C TRP A 12 4.09 5.81 -1.81
N LEU A 13 3.78 6.94 -1.17
CA LEU A 13 4.01 7.12 0.26
C LEU A 13 3.09 6.20 1.09
N LEU A 14 1.83 6.06 0.68
CA LEU A 14 0.87 5.14 1.30
C LEU A 14 1.26 3.67 1.09
N PHE A 15 1.83 3.32 -0.05
CA PHE A 15 2.38 2.00 -0.34
C PHE A 15 3.52 1.67 0.63
N PHE A 16 4.52 2.55 0.75
CA PHE A 16 5.63 2.33 1.68
C PHE A 16 5.16 2.22 3.14
N ALA A 17 4.21 3.06 3.57
CA ALA A 17 3.62 2.97 4.90
C ALA A 17 2.91 1.62 5.13
N SER A 18 2.17 1.14 4.14
CA SER A 18 1.47 -0.16 4.22
C SER A 18 2.45 -1.34 4.22
N THR A 19 3.53 -1.27 3.42
CA THR A 19 4.58 -2.29 3.40
C THR A 19 5.31 -2.37 4.73
N ALA A 20 5.63 -1.23 5.36
CA ALA A 20 6.23 -1.22 6.69
C ALA A 20 5.31 -1.88 7.73
N LEU A 21 4.01 -1.63 7.64
CA LEU A 21 3.00 -2.23 8.53
C LEU A 21 2.86 -3.74 8.31
N LEU A 22 2.95 -4.20 7.05
CA LEU A 22 3.02 -5.63 6.70
C LEU A 22 4.25 -6.27 7.33
N VAL A 23 5.44 -5.69 7.15
CA VAL A 23 6.69 -6.20 7.74
C VAL A 23 6.60 -6.26 9.27
N PHE A 24 6.03 -5.24 9.90
CA PHE A 24 5.78 -5.24 11.33
C PHE A 24 4.87 -6.38 11.78
N MET A 25 3.75 -6.62 11.07
CA MET A 25 2.84 -7.74 11.34
C MET A 25 3.50 -9.11 11.12
N ILE A 26 4.39 -9.25 10.14
CA ILE A 26 5.21 -10.45 9.94
C ILE A 26 6.09 -10.68 11.16
N CYS A 27 6.81 -9.64 11.61
CA CYS A 27 7.67 -9.73 12.80
C CYS A 27 6.90 -10.09 14.07
N THR A 28 5.69 -9.54 14.24
CA THR A 28 4.84 -9.85 15.41
C THR A 28 4.13 -11.21 15.33
N HIS A 29 4.36 -12.01 14.27
CA HIS A 29 3.67 -13.30 14.03
C HIS A 29 2.15 -13.18 14.19
N ASN A 30 1.60 -12.06 13.72
CA ASN A 30 0.20 -11.75 13.96
C ASN A 30 -0.68 -12.53 12.97
N PRO A 31 -1.69 -13.31 13.42
CA PRO A 31 -2.59 -14.05 12.54
C PRO A 31 -3.40 -13.15 11.60
N TRP A 32 -3.53 -11.86 11.92
CA TRP A 32 -4.23 -10.88 11.10
C TRP A 32 -3.41 -10.35 9.91
N LEU A 33 -2.21 -10.88 9.64
CA LEU A 33 -1.38 -10.54 8.49
C LEU A 33 -2.17 -10.52 7.17
N THR A 34 -3.05 -11.49 6.99
CA THR A 34 -3.86 -11.66 5.79
C THR A 34 -4.83 -10.50 5.55
N LEU A 35 -5.26 -9.80 6.61
CA LEU A 35 -6.12 -8.62 6.46
C LEU A 35 -5.37 -7.39 5.93
N VAL A 36 -4.05 -7.30 6.16
CA VAL A 36 -3.23 -6.18 5.67
C VAL A 36 -2.79 -6.37 4.22
N LEU A 37 -2.68 -7.62 3.75
CA LEU A 37 -2.35 -7.95 2.35
C LEU A 37 -3.18 -7.17 1.31
N PRO A 38 -4.53 -7.12 1.37
CA PRO A 38 -5.33 -6.37 0.40
C PRO A 38 -5.09 -4.86 0.44
N PHE A 39 -4.69 -4.29 1.58
CA PHE A 39 -4.35 -2.87 1.68
C PHE A 39 -3.02 -2.56 1.00
N VAL A 40 -2.00 -3.41 1.22
CA VAL A 40 -0.72 -3.31 0.51
C VAL A 40 -0.90 -3.43 -0.99
N THR A 41 -1.65 -4.43 -1.47
CA THR A 41 -1.85 -4.64 -2.91
C THR A 41 -2.70 -3.54 -3.54
N THR A 42 -3.72 -3.02 -2.84
CA THR A 42 -4.51 -1.88 -3.34
C THR A 42 -3.67 -0.60 -3.43
N ALA A 43 -2.85 -0.32 -2.42
CA ALA A 43 -1.93 0.83 -2.45
C ALA A 43 -0.88 0.66 -3.55
N PHE A 44 -0.38 -0.56 -3.77
CA PHE A 44 0.57 -0.87 -4.83
C PHE A 44 0.00 -0.63 -6.23
N VAL A 45 -1.20 -1.16 -6.52
CA VAL A 45 -1.85 -0.98 -7.82
C VAL A 45 -2.12 0.50 -8.10
N LYS A 46 -2.54 1.26 -7.09
CA LYS A 46 -2.75 2.71 -7.21
C LYS A 46 -1.45 3.50 -7.32
N ALA A 47 -0.37 3.06 -6.68
CA ALA A 47 0.96 3.66 -6.84
C ALA A 47 1.55 3.43 -8.23
N MET A 48 1.27 2.25 -8.81
CA MET A 48 1.62 1.92 -10.19
C MET A 48 0.70 2.58 -11.22
N ASP A 49 -0.41 3.21 -10.80
CA ASP A 49 -1.34 3.93 -11.69
C ASP A 49 -1.89 3.01 -12.80
N ILE A 50 -2.07 1.73 -12.44
CA ILE A 50 -2.66 0.69 -13.29
C ILE A 50 -4.19 0.87 -13.38
N ILE A 51 -4.79 1.62 -12.45
CA ILE A 51 -6.22 1.99 -12.35
C ILE A 51 -6.33 3.48 -12.07
#